data_AF-A0A679JQ18-F1
#
_entry.id   AF-A0A679JQ18-F1
#
_cell.length_a   1.000
_cell.length_b   1.000
_cell.length_c   1.000
_cell.angle_alpha   90.00
_cell.angle_beta   90.00
_cell.angle_gamma   90.00
#
_symmetry.space_group_name_H-M   'P 1'
#
loop_
_entity.id
_entity.type
_entity.pdbx_description
1 polymer ?
#
loop_
_entity_poly.entity_id
_entity_poly.type
_entity_poly.pdbx_seq_one_letter_code
_entity_poly.pdbx_strand_id
1 'polypeptide(L)'
;MSAQQRSALFIDGANLYAATKALGFDIDYRRLLKEFQARDNLIRAFYYTAMVEDQEYSSIRPLIDWLDYNGYRVVTKPAKEFTDSAGRRKIKGNMDIELAIDALELAPRIDHMVLFSGDGDFRSLVEAMQRRGVRVTVVSTIQTQPAMIADDLRRQADEFVDLVHLIPRVGRDPGERGVRSQGDGPARGPRELPRDIPRDLPRDVAERPAARPNPGLETRYGIRQGDDATEQ
;
A
#
# COMPACT_ATOMS: atom_id res chain seq x y z
N MET A 1 -27.64 15.41 -17.36
CA MET A 1 -26.88 14.26 -16.83
C MET A 1 -26.60 14.55 -15.37
N SER A 2 -26.99 13.67 -14.44
CA SER A 2 -26.54 13.82 -13.05
C SER A 2 -25.01 13.78 -13.04
N ALA A 3 -24.37 14.78 -12.44
CA ALA A 3 -22.92 14.77 -12.30
C ALA A 3 -22.52 13.53 -11.50
N GLN A 4 -21.60 12.73 -12.04
CA GLN A 4 -21.09 11.56 -11.33
C GLN A 4 -20.38 12.01 -10.04
N GLN A 5 -20.66 11.32 -8.94
CA GLN A 5 -20.10 11.64 -7.62
C GLN A 5 -18.58 11.65 -7.67
N ARG A 6 -17.93 12.69 -7.14
CA ARG A 6 -16.46 12.78 -7.12
C ARG A 6 -15.94 12.10 -5.87
N SER A 7 -15.17 11.03 -6.01
CA SER A 7 -14.65 10.28 -4.87
C SER A 7 -13.13 10.34 -4.78
N ALA A 8 -12.59 10.09 -3.58
CA ALA A 8 -11.18 9.82 -3.39
C ALA A 8 -10.96 8.67 -2.40
N LEU A 9 -9.95 7.85 -2.68
CA LEU A 9 -9.53 6.75 -1.81
C LEU A 9 -8.36 7.18 -0.94
N PHE A 10 -8.43 6.86 0.35
CA PHE A 10 -7.37 7.06 1.33
C PHE A 10 -7.02 5.70 1.92
N ILE A 11 -5.88 5.15 1.50
CA ILE A 11 -5.47 3.80 1.87
C ILE A 11 -4.34 3.85 2.87
N ASP A 12 -4.62 3.47 4.11
CA ASP A 12 -3.59 3.18 5.10
C ASP A 12 -2.99 1.80 4.78
N GLY A 13 -1.77 1.80 4.24
CA GLY A 13 -1.10 0.58 3.81
C GLY A 13 -0.83 -0.40 4.95
N ALA A 14 -0.57 0.08 6.17
CA ALA A 14 -0.29 -0.77 7.31
C ALA A 14 -1.58 -1.45 7.82
N ASN A 15 -2.65 -0.68 7.98
CA ASN A 15 -3.94 -1.22 8.40
C ASN A 15 -4.56 -2.14 7.33
N LEU A 16 -4.49 -1.77 6.06
CA LEU A 16 -4.98 -2.61 4.97
C LEU A 16 -4.22 -3.94 4.90
N TYR A 17 -2.88 -3.90 4.98
CA TYR A 17 -2.07 -5.12 4.98
C TYR A 17 -2.39 -6.04 6.17
N ALA A 18 -2.59 -5.48 7.36
CA ALA A 18 -2.97 -6.26 8.53
C ALA A 18 -4.34 -6.93 8.33
N ALA A 19 -5.32 -6.21 7.79
CA ALA A 19 -6.65 -6.73 7.51
C ALA A 19 -6.64 -7.85 6.46
N THR A 20 -5.95 -7.66 5.33
CA THR A 20 -5.89 -8.68 4.26
C THR A 20 -5.15 -9.93 4.71
N LYS A 21 -4.06 -9.76 5.48
CA LYS A 21 -3.31 -10.87 6.07
C LYS A 21 -4.18 -11.68 7.04
N ALA A 22 -4.97 -11.02 7.89
CA ALA A 22 -5.87 -11.69 8.80
C ALA A 22 -7.01 -12.43 8.08
N LEU A 23 -7.48 -11.89 6.95
CA LEU A 23 -8.48 -12.52 6.08
C LEU A 23 -7.91 -13.56 5.10
N GLY A 24 -6.58 -13.73 5.05
CA GLY A 24 -5.93 -14.76 4.25
C GLY A 24 -5.97 -14.54 2.73
N PHE A 25 -6.09 -13.29 2.26
CA PHE A 25 -6.09 -12.96 0.83
C PHE A 25 -5.11 -11.83 0.50
N ASP A 26 -4.78 -11.70 -0.78
CA ASP A 26 -3.94 -10.63 -1.31
C ASP A 26 -4.78 -9.73 -2.22
N ILE A 27 -4.57 -8.41 -2.15
CA ILE A 27 -5.27 -7.42 -2.98
C ILE A 27 -4.60 -7.31 -4.35
N ASP A 28 -5.42 -7.29 -5.39
CA ASP A 28 -5.10 -6.78 -6.72
C ASP A 28 -5.45 -5.29 -6.75
N TYR A 29 -4.43 -4.43 -6.60
CA TYR A 29 -4.60 -2.98 -6.59
C TYR A 29 -5.08 -2.43 -7.95
N ARG A 30 -4.84 -3.14 -9.06
CA ARG A 30 -5.38 -2.75 -10.36
C ARG A 30 -6.90 -2.93 -10.38
N ARG A 31 -7.38 -4.06 -9.88
CA ARG A 31 -8.83 -4.34 -9.75
C ARG A 31 -9.48 -3.39 -8.75
N LEU A 32 -8.81 -3.12 -7.62
CA LEU A 32 -9.28 -2.15 -6.64
C LEU A 32 -9.50 -0.78 -7.29
N LEU A 33 -8.52 -0.25 -8.01
CA LEU A 33 -8.66 1.05 -8.67
C LEU A 33 -9.80 1.06 -9.68
N LYS A 34 -9.90 0.02 -10.52
CA LYS A 34 -10.96 -0.12 -11.52
C LYS A 34 -12.36 -0.20 -10.91
N GLU A 35 -12.51 -0.90 -9.78
CA GLU A 35 -13.79 -1.05 -9.09
C GLU A 35 -14.37 0.30 -8.67
N PHE A 36 -13.54 1.22 -8.17
CA PHE A 36 -13.98 2.56 -7.76
C PHE A 36 -14.11 3.52 -8.94
N GLN A 37 -13.26 3.41 -9.96
CA GLN A 37 -13.41 4.18 -11.22
C GLN A 37 -14.69 3.84 -11.98
N ALA A 38 -15.20 2.61 -11.87
CA ALA A 38 -16.42 2.18 -12.54
C ALA A 38 -17.69 2.73 -11.86
N ARG A 39 -17.61 3.07 -10.56
CA ARG A 39 -18.74 3.54 -9.76
C ARG A 39 -18.83 5.07 -9.74
N ASP A 40 -17.68 5.72 -9.55
CA ASP A 40 -17.57 7.14 -9.26
C ASP A 40 -16.57 7.84 -10.18
N ASN A 41 -16.63 9.18 -10.22
CA ASN A 41 -15.56 9.98 -10.79
C ASN A 41 -14.40 10.03 -9.78
N LEU A 42 -13.52 9.03 -9.84
CA LEU A 42 -12.41 8.90 -8.92
C LEU A 42 -11.34 9.98 -9.18
N ILE A 43 -11.26 10.97 -8.28
CA ILE A 43 -10.37 12.12 -8.40
C ILE A 43 -8.93 11.77 -8.02
N ARG A 44 -8.75 11.01 -6.94
CA ARG A 44 -7.45 10.58 -6.42
C ARG A 44 -7.56 9.24 -5.69
N ALA A 45 -6.53 8.42 -5.76
CA ALA A 45 -6.33 7.30 -4.86
C ALA A 45 -4.96 7.45 -4.18
N PHE A 46 -4.96 7.66 -2.87
CA PHE A 46 -3.76 7.79 -2.06
C PHE A 46 -3.40 6.47 -1.39
N TYR A 47 -2.11 6.17 -1.33
CA TYR A 47 -1.57 5.04 -0.57
C TYR A 47 -0.50 5.54 0.39
N TYR A 48 -0.74 5.37 1.69
CA TYR A 48 0.13 5.87 2.76
C TYR A 48 0.94 4.73 3.35
N THR A 49 2.26 4.87 3.39
CA THR A 49 3.13 3.82 3.96
C THR A 49 4.44 4.37 4.50
N ALA A 50 4.95 3.77 5.57
CA ALA A 50 6.24 4.12 6.12
C ALA A 50 7.33 3.17 5.62
N MET A 51 8.51 3.71 5.29
CA MET A 51 9.65 2.95 4.76
C MET A 51 10.82 2.96 5.72
N VAL A 52 11.42 1.80 5.99
CA VAL A 52 12.71 1.72 6.69
C VAL A 52 13.83 2.02 5.68
N GLU A 53 14.64 3.04 5.96
CA GLU A 53 15.69 3.52 5.04
C GLU A 53 16.89 2.54 4.94
N ASP A 54 17.26 1.91 6.06
CA ASP A 54 18.50 1.11 6.19
C ASP A 54 18.43 -0.33 5.62
N GLN A 55 17.32 -0.71 4.98
CA GLN A 55 17.22 -1.96 4.26
C GLN A 55 17.23 -1.66 2.76
N GLU A 56 18.37 -1.91 2.09
CA GLU A 56 18.57 -1.76 0.64
C GLU A 56 17.47 -2.46 -0.20
N TYR A 57 16.76 -3.43 0.39
CA TYR A 57 15.58 -4.08 -0.18
C TYR A 57 14.42 -4.13 0.82
N SER A 58 13.83 -2.97 1.12
CA SER A 58 12.52 -2.97 1.80
C SER A 58 11.51 -3.69 0.90
N SER A 59 10.90 -4.76 1.42
CA SER A 59 10.05 -5.66 0.63
C SER A 59 8.89 -4.95 -0.05
N ILE A 60 8.47 -3.78 0.45
CA ILE A 60 7.34 -2.99 -0.05
C ILE A 60 7.71 -2.04 -1.21
N ARG A 61 9.00 -1.72 -1.42
CA ARG A 61 9.42 -0.78 -2.49
C ARG A 61 8.85 -1.11 -3.86
N PRO A 62 8.82 -2.38 -4.29
CA PRO A 62 8.27 -2.64 -5.61
C PRO A 62 6.75 -2.49 -5.72
N LEU A 63 6.01 -2.66 -4.62
CA LEU A 63 4.60 -2.31 -4.57
C LEU A 63 4.44 -0.80 -4.71
N ILE A 64 5.26 -0.02 -4.01
CA ILE A 64 5.26 1.45 -4.09
C ILE A 64 5.53 1.90 -5.53
N ASP A 65 6.59 1.40 -6.15
CA ASP A 65 6.94 1.75 -7.52
C ASP A 65 5.76 1.45 -8.47
N TRP A 66 5.18 0.25 -8.35
CA TRP A 66 4.04 -0.10 -9.18
C TRP A 66 2.83 0.80 -8.96
N LEU A 67 2.50 1.11 -7.71
CA LEU A 67 1.38 2.01 -7.37
C LEU A 67 1.57 3.39 -7.99
N ASP A 68 2.76 3.98 -7.86
CA ASP A 68 3.09 5.30 -8.42
C ASP A 68 2.96 5.32 -9.96
N TYR A 69 3.34 4.24 -10.65
CA TYR A 69 3.15 4.13 -12.11
C TYR A 69 1.71 3.81 -12.54
N ASN A 70 0.87 3.26 -11.64
CA ASN A 70 -0.46 2.72 -11.99
C ASN A 70 -1.62 3.53 -11.38
N GLY A 71 -1.43 4.84 -11.24
CA GLY A 71 -2.52 5.79 -10.96
C GLY A 71 -2.82 6.02 -9.48
N TYR A 72 -1.99 5.49 -8.58
CA TYR A 72 -2.02 5.86 -7.17
C TYR A 72 -1.05 7.01 -6.90
N ARG A 73 -1.39 7.85 -5.92
CA ARG A 73 -0.47 8.80 -5.31
C ARG A 73 0.11 8.14 -4.06
N VAL A 74 1.36 7.67 -4.11
CA VAL A 74 2.00 7.11 -2.92
C VAL A 74 2.59 8.24 -2.06
N VAL A 75 2.30 8.19 -0.76
CA VAL A 75 2.87 9.09 0.25
C VAL A 75 3.70 8.24 1.19
N THR A 76 5.01 8.53 1.25
CA THR A 76 5.96 7.78 2.06
C THR A 76 6.58 8.64 3.15
N LYS A 77 6.93 8.00 4.27
CA LYS A 77 7.66 8.61 5.38
C LYS A 77 8.74 7.66 5.88
N PRO A 78 9.93 8.15 6.26
CA PRO A 78 10.92 7.31 6.89
C PRO A 78 10.38 6.78 8.22
N ALA A 79 10.34 5.46 8.35
CA ALA A 79 9.95 4.77 9.56
C ALA A 79 11.12 4.80 10.55
N LYS A 80 10.83 5.12 11.81
CA LYS A 80 11.86 5.12 12.86
C LYS A 80 11.91 3.73 13.49
N GLU A 81 13.09 3.14 13.51
CA GLU A 81 13.33 1.92 14.28
C GLU A 81 13.56 2.28 15.74
N PHE A 82 12.80 1.62 16.62
CA PHE A 82 12.99 1.67 18.05
C PHE A 82 13.28 0.26 18.55
N THR A 83 14.37 0.09 19.28
CA THR A 83 14.61 -1.14 20.03
C THR A 83 13.92 -1.00 21.38
N ASP A 84 12.98 -1.89 21.70
CA ASP A 84 12.39 -1.92 23.03
C ASP A 84 13.42 -2.35 24.09
N SER A 85 13.13 -2.13 25.36
CA SER A 85 14.01 -2.52 26.48
C SER A 85 14.24 -4.05 26.59
N ALA A 86 13.51 -4.86 25.81
CA ALA A 86 13.69 -6.30 25.68
C ALA A 86 14.48 -6.69 24.40
N GLY A 87 15.08 -5.73 23.69
CA GLY A 87 15.91 -5.97 22.51
C GLY A 87 15.12 -6.24 21.23
N ARG A 88 13.79 -6.13 21.22
CA ARG A 88 12.98 -6.33 20.02
C ARG A 88 12.91 -5.04 19.21
N ARG A 89 13.29 -5.13 17.94
CA ARG A 89 13.13 -4.04 16.96
C ARG A 89 11.63 -3.84 16.68
N LYS A 90 11.12 -2.66 16.99
CA LYS A 90 9.81 -2.17 16.57
C LYS A 90 10.01 -1.02 15.58
N ILE A 91 9.45 -1.19 14.40
CA ILE A 91 9.38 -0.13 13.41
C ILE A 91 8.12 0.69 13.71
N LYS A 92 8.27 1.99 13.96
CA LYS A 92 7.13 2.91 14.14
C LYS A 92 7.18 3.98 13.06
N GLY A 93 6.19 3.95 12.16
CA GLY A 93 5.98 4.96 11.14
C GLY A 93 4.48 5.08 10.89
N ASN A 94 3.84 5.92 11.70
CA ASN A 94 2.43 6.24 11.55
C ASN A 94 2.28 7.34 10.48
N MET A 95 1.32 7.18 9.57
CA MET A 95 0.98 8.07 8.47
C MET A 95 -0.34 8.84 8.67
N ASP A 96 -1.00 8.71 9.83
CA ASP A 96 -2.34 9.23 10.11
C ASP A 96 -2.41 10.74 9.97
N ILE A 97 -1.35 11.46 10.37
CA ILE A 97 -1.28 12.92 10.26
C ILE A 97 -1.25 13.33 8.78
N GLU A 98 -0.37 12.72 7.99
CA GLU A 98 -0.25 12.99 6.56
C GLU A 98 -1.58 12.69 5.84
N LEU A 99 -2.20 11.54 6.14
CA LEU A 99 -3.50 11.15 5.60
C LEU A 99 -4.59 12.16 5.96
N ALA A 100 -4.66 12.57 7.23
CA ALA A 100 -5.67 13.51 7.69
C ALA A 100 -5.52 14.89 7.04
N ILE A 101 -4.30 15.38 6.87
CA ILE A 101 -4.02 16.66 6.20
C ILE A 101 -4.48 16.57 4.74
N ASP A 102 -4.01 15.57 3.99
CA ASP A 102 -4.35 15.39 2.58
C ASP A 102 -5.87 15.25 2.37
N ALA A 103 -6.57 14.53 3.27
CA ALA A 103 -8.02 14.38 3.23
C ALA A 103 -8.75 15.72 3.43
N LEU A 104 -8.36 16.51 4.42
CA LEU A 104 -8.97 17.81 4.71
C LEU A 104 -8.70 18.85 3.61
N GLU A 105 -7.52 18.81 3.00
CA GLU A 105 -7.17 19.67 1.86
C GLU A 105 -7.96 19.30 0.60
N LEU A 106 -8.18 18.00 0.37
CA LEU A 106 -8.94 17.53 -0.79
C LEU A 106 -10.46 17.67 -0.61
N ALA A 107 -10.96 17.76 0.62
CA ALA A 107 -12.38 17.82 0.96
C ALA A 107 -13.23 18.77 0.08
N PRO A 108 -12.80 20.00 -0.28
CA PRO A 108 -13.60 20.90 -1.13
C PRO A 108 -13.78 20.42 -2.58
N ARG A 109 -13.05 19.39 -3.00
CA ARG A 109 -13.02 18.88 -4.39
C ARG A 109 -13.69 17.52 -4.56
N ILE A 110 -14.09 16.89 -3.46
CA ILE A 110 -14.70 15.55 -3.45
C ILE A 110 -16.06 15.61 -2.75
N ASP A 111 -16.95 14.73 -3.17
CA ASP A 111 -18.25 14.52 -2.56
C ASP A 111 -18.23 13.25 -1.67
N HIS A 112 -17.22 12.40 -1.85
CA HIS A 112 -17.08 11.12 -1.16
C HIS A 112 -15.62 10.82 -0.79
N MET A 113 -15.40 10.50 0.48
CA MET A 113 -14.16 9.92 0.97
C MET A 113 -14.36 8.43 1.25
N VAL A 114 -13.47 7.61 0.71
CA VAL A 114 -13.38 6.18 1.05
C VAL A 114 -12.09 5.93 1.83
N LEU A 115 -12.21 5.61 3.11
CA LEU A 115 -11.10 5.37 4.01
C LEU A 115 -10.89 3.86 4.19
N PHE A 116 -9.75 3.34 3.72
CA PHE A 116 -9.31 1.98 4.03
C PHE A 116 -8.44 2.02 5.29
N SER A 117 -9.09 1.99 6.45
CA SER A 117 -8.42 1.83 7.74
C SER A 117 -9.41 1.34 8.79
N GLY A 118 -8.87 0.68 9.82
CA GLY A 118 -9.61 0.26 11.00
C GLY A 118 -9.34 1.14 12.24
N ASP A 119 -8.46 2.13 12.13
CA ASP A 119 -7.94 2.86 13.29
C ASP A 119 -8.93 3.87 13.86
N GLY A 120 -9.20 3.77 15.17
CA GLY A 120 -10.09 4.65 15.90
C GLY A 120 -9.65 6.12 15.89
N ASP A 121 -8.35 6.39 15.73
CA ASP A 121 -7.80 7.75 15.71
C ASP A 121 -8.33 8.59 14.54
N PHE A 122 -8.82 7.94 13.46
CA PHE A 122 -9.47 8.62 12.34
C PHE A 122 -10.90 9.11 12.63
N ARG A 123 -11.49 8.80 13.78
CA ARG A 123 -12.87 9.23 14.11
C ARG A 123 -13.05 10.75 13.93
N SER A 124 -12.12 11.55 14.46
CA SER A 124 -12.18 13.01 14.35
C SER A 124 -12.01 13.51 12.91
N LEU A 125 -11.25 12.78 12.08
CA LEU A 125 -11.15 13.08 10.66
C LEU A 125 -12.50 12.83 9.96
N VAL A 126 -13.14 11.69 10.20
CA VAL A 126 -14.47 11.38 9.63
C VAL A 126 -15.48 12.46 9.99
N GLU A 127 -15.55 12.86 11.25
CA GLU A 127 -16.43 13.94 11.70
C GLU A 127 -16.12 15.29 11.01
N ALA A 128 -14.84 15.60 10.81
CA ALA A 128 -14.44 16.82 10.12
C ALA A 128 -14.81 16.82 8.62
N MET A 129 -14.72 15.67 7.95
CA MET A 129 -15.13 15.50 6.56
C MET A 129 -16.64 15.63 6.39
N GLN A 130 -17.41 15.03 7.30
CA GLN A 130 -18.87 15.14 7.33
C GLN A 130 -19.35 16.57 7.54
N ARG A 131 -18.70 17.33 8.45
CA ARG A 131 -18.99 18.77 8.63
C ARG A 131 -18.74 19.61 7.38
N ARG A 132 -17.92 19.12 6.45
CA ARG A 132 -17.65 19.76 5.15
C ARG A 132 -18.59 19.27 4.04
N GLY A 133 -19.58 18.44 4.37
CA GLY A 133 -20.53 17.87 3.42
C GLY A 133 -20.00 16.69 2.61
N VAL A 134 -18.83 16.13 2.98
CA VAL A 134 -18.26 14.95 2.32
C VAL A 134 -18.83 13.70 2.98
N ARG A 135 -19.48 12.83 2.19
CA ARG A 135 -19.89 11.50 2.66
C ARG A 135 -18.64 10.67 2.94
N VAL A 136 -18.65 9.87 3.99
CA VAL A 136 -17.50 9.02 4.35
C VAL A 136 -17.90 7.55 4.41
N THR A 137 -17.23 6.73 3.61
CA THR A 137 -17.27 5.27 3.71
C THR A 137 -15.99 4.76 4.34
N VAL A 138 -16.11 3.95 5.39
CA VAL A 138 -14.97 3.24 5.99
C VAL A 138 -14.95 1.80 5.51
N VAL A 139 -13.80 1.35 5.02
CA VAL A 139 -13.54 -0.02 4.58
C VAL A 139 -12.54 -0.67 5.53
N SER A 140 -12.99 -1.70 6.24
CA SER A 140 -12.16 -2.51 7.14
C SER A 140 -12.86 -3.86 7.35
N THR A 141 -12.51 -4.65 8.36
CA THR A 141 -13.17 -5.95 8.60
C THR A 141 -13.54 -6.17 10.07
N ILE A 142 -14.67 -6.85 10.25
CA ILE A 142 -15.18 -7.30 11.56
C ILE A 142 -15.08 -8.83 11.73
N GLN A 143 -14.64 -9.56 10.71
CA GLN A 143 -14.63 -11.03 10.73
C GLN A 143 -13.41 -11.63 11.45
N THR A 144 -12.45 -10.78 11.85
CA THR A 144 -11.26 -11.19 12.59
C THR A 144 -11.49 -11.07 14.09
N GLN A 145 -10.68 -11.77 14.88
CA GLN A 145 -10.70 -11.64 16.33
C GLN A 145 -9.31 -11.28 16.88
N PRO A 146 -9.11 -10.08 17.45
CA PRO A 146 -10.08 -8.98 17.57
C PRO A 146 -10.48 -8.38 16.20
N ALA A 147 -11.61 -7.67 16.16
CA ALA A 147 -12.03 -6.94 14.97
C ALA A 147 -10.97 -5.89 14.59
N MET A 148 -10.72 -5.72 13.29
CA MET A 148 -9.72 -4.75 12.81
C MET A 148 -10.24 -3.31 12.87
N ILE A 149 -11.56 -3.10 12.90
CA ILE A 149 -12.19 -1.79 12.98
C ILE A 149 -12.55 -1.40 14.42
N ALA A 150 -12.19 -0.18 14.83
CA ALA A 150 -12.65 0.41 16.09
C ALA A 150 -14.16 0.72 16.04
N ASP A 151 -14.89 0.40 17.12
CA ASP A 151 -16.36 0.57 17.19
C ASP A 151 -16.77 2.04 16.98
N ASP A 152 -16.05 2.98 17.60
CA ASP A 152 -16.35 4.41 17.49
C ASP A 152 -16.13 4.94 16.06
N LEU A 153 -15.10 4.47 15.35
CA LEU A 153 -14.88 4.83 13.95
C LEU A 153 -16.01 4.28 13.07
N ARG A 154 -16.39 3.01 13.29
CA ARG A 154 -17.48 2.38 12.54
C ARG A 154 -18.80 3.12 12.72
N ARG A 155 -19.12 3.55 13.94
CA ARG A 155 -20.34 4.33 14.24
C ARG A 155 -20.31 5.73 13.66
N GLN A 156 -19.12 6.34 13.53
CA GLN A 156 -18.97 7.69 13.01
C GLN A 156 -19.12 7.75 11.49
N ALA A 157 -18.78 6.69 10.76
CA ALA A 157 -18.87 6.63 9.30
C ALA A 157 -20.32 6.66 8.80
N ASP A 158 -20.57 7.29 7.64
CA ASP A 158 -21.88 7.24 6.98
C ASP A 158 -22.19 5.85 6.44
N GLU A 159 -21.15 5.14 5.99
CA GLU A 159 -21.25 3.76 5.53
C GLU A 159 -20.02 2.96 5.98
N PHE A 160 -20.27 1.71 6.37
CA PHE A 160 -19.22 0.75 6.63
C PHE A 160 -19.29 -0.38 5.60
N VAL A 161 -18.19 -0.65 4.94
CA VAL A 161 -18.03 -1.76 4.01
C VAL A 161 -17.06 -2.77 4.61
N ASP A 162 -17.55 -3.99 4.87
CA ASP A 162 -16.66 -5.09 5.24
C ASP A 162 -15.81 -5.49 4.03
N LEU A 163 -14.49 -5.50 4.22
CA LEU A 163 -13.50 -5.86 3.22
C LEU A 163 -13.78 -7.24 2.62
N VAL A 164 -14.37 -8.15 3.40
CA VAL A 164 -14.78 -9.48 2.91
C VAL A 164 -15.72 -9.41 1.71
N HIS A 165 -16.60 -8.42 1.65
CA HIS A 165 -17.53 -8.23 0.53
C HIS A 165 -16.85 -7.68 -0.74
N LEU A 166 -15.64 -7.13 -0.62
CA LEU A 166 -14.83 -6.66 -1.74
C LEU A 166 -13.92 -7.75 -2.30
N ILE A 167 -13.56 -8.78 -1.52
CA ILE A 167 -12.64 -9.86 -1.92
C ILE A 167 -12.96 -10.44 -3.31
N PRO A 168 -14.22 -10.77 -3.67
CA PRO A 168 -14.50 -11.34 -4.99
C PRO A 168 -14.17 -10.41 -6.17
N ARG A 169 -14.13 -9.10 -5.94
CA ARG A 169 -13.87 -8.08 -6.96
C ARG A 169 -12.42 -7.64 -6.99
N VAL A 170 -11.80 -7.53 -5.81
CA VAL A 170 -10.46 -6.92 -5.65
C VAL A 170 -9.39 -7.90 -5.18
N GLY A 171 -9.76 -9.12 -4.82
CA GLY A 171 -8.83 -10.17 -4.42
C GLY A 171 -8.14 -10.79 -5.62
N ARG A 172 -6.90 -11.26 -5.40
CA ARG A 172 -6.18 -12.08 -6.36
C ARG A 172 -6.79 -13.47 -6.46
N ASP A 173 -6.64 -14.08 -7.63
CA ASP A 173 -7.06 -15.45 -7.83
C ASP A 173 -6.23 -16.38 -6.94
N PRO A 174 -6.85 -17.31 -6.18
CA PRO A 174 -6.16 -18.36 -5.45
C PRO A 174 -5.06 -19.08 -6.25
N GLY A 175 -5.23 -19.25 -7.56
CA GLY A 175 -4.26 -19.89 -8.46
C GLY A 175 -3.06 -19.02 -8.83
N GLU A 176 -3.15 -17.70 -8.65
CA GLU A 176 -2.06 -16.74 -8.87
C GLU A 176 -1.20 -16.52 -7.61
N ARG A 177 -1.54 -17.17 -6.49
CA ARG A 177 -0.72 -17.23 -5.27
C ARG A 177 0.51 -18.12 -5.52
N GLY A 178 1.43 -17.64 -6.36
CA GLY A 178 2.73 -18.27 -6.55
C GLY A 178 3.40 -18.53 -5.20
N VAL A 179 3.94 -19.74 -5.06
CA VAL A 179 4.62 -20.29 -3.87
C VAL A 179 5.35 -19.20 -3.09
N ARG A 180 4.80 -18.78 -1.95
CA ARG A 180 5.56 -18.05 -0.94
C ARG A 180 6.66 -19.01 -0.48
N SER A 181 7.84 -18.92 -1.08
CA SER A 181 8.99 -19.74 -0.69
C SER A 181 9.22 -19.57 0.81
N GLN A 182 8.92 -20.63 1.57
CA GLN A 182 9.34 -20.76 2.94
C GLN A 182 10.86 -20.86 2.92
N GLY A 183 11.54 -19.79 3.32
CA GLY A 183 12.89 -19.83 3.89
C GLY A 183 13.95 -20.64 3.14
N ASP A 184 14.36 -20.21 1.95
CA ASP A 184 15.71 -20.52 1.46
C ASP A 184 16.66 -19.40 1.92
N GLY A 185 17.17 -19.54 3.15
CA GLY A 185 18.44 -18.91 3.49
C GLY A 185 19.55 -19.69 2.79
N PRO A 186 20.36 -19.10 1.90
CA PRO A 186 21.49 -19.82 1.38
C PRO A 186 22.46 -20.02 2.55
N ALA A 187 22.76 -21.27 2.87
CA ALA A 187 23.89 -21.63 3.72
C ALA A 187 25.15 -21.00 3.11
N ARG A 188 25.59 -19.87 3.65
CA ARG A 188 26.87 -19.27 3.29
C ARG A 188 27.98 -20.14 3.89
N GLY A 189 28.57 -20.99 3.06
CA GLY A 189 29.92 -21.49 3.30
C GLY A 189 30.92 -20.31 3.40
N PRO A 190 32.08 -20.48 4.05
CA PRO A 190 33.02 -19.38 4.25
C PRO A 190 33.53 -18.87 2.89
N ARG A 191 33.24 -17.61 2.55
CA ARG A 191 33.87 -16.92 1.41
C ARG A 191 35.24 -16.41 1.84
N GLU A 192 36.29 -16.99 1.29
CA GLU A 192 37.61 -16.35 1.26
C GLU A 192 37.54 -15.10 0.38
N LEU A 193 38.07 -13.98 0.90
CA LEU A 193 38.23 -12.72 0.17
C LEU A 193 39.42 -12.83 -0.79
N PRO A 194 39.26 -12.55 -2.09
CA PRO A 194 40.42 -12.32 -2.95
C PRO A 194 41.11 -11.02 -2.49
N ARG A 195 42.39 -11.14 -2.15
CA ARG A 195 43.28 -9.99 -2.01
C ARG A 195 43.60 -9.47 -3.41
N ASP A 196 43.79 -8.16 -3.49
CA ASP A 196 44.31 -7.40 -4.64
C ASP A 196 43.25 -6.76 -5.57
N ILE A 197 42.88 -5.51 -5.26
CA ILE A 197 42.29 -4.57 -6.21
C ILE A 197 43.32 -3.46 -6.46
N PRO A 198 43.86 -3.30 -7.69
CA PRO A 198 44.65 -2.12 -8.03
C PRO A 198 43.76 -0.87 -8.06
N ARG A 199 44.19 0.19 -7.36
CA ARG A 199 43.65 1.54 -7.52
C ARG A 199 44.17 2.10 -8.83
N ASP A 200 43.29 2.27 -9.82
CA ASP A 200 43.22 3.38 -10.77
C ASP A 200 42.42 2.98 -12.02
N LEU A 201 41.21 3.51 -12.17
CA LEU A 201 40.43 3.50 -13.43
C LEU A 201 39.70 4.84 -13.57
N PRO A 202 39.75 5.51 -14.74
CA PRO A 202 39.13 6.81 -14.97
C PRO A 202 37.60 6.74 -15.11
N ARG A 203 36.95 7.87 -14.82
CA ARG A 203 35.50 8.08 -14.90
C ARG A 203 35.05 8.17 -16.35
N ASP A 204 34.38 7.12 -16.85
CA ASP A 204 33.49 7.21 -18.01
C ASP A 204 32.05 6.93 -17.58
N VAL A 205 31.16 7.83 -18.00
CA VAL A 205 29.71 7.79 -17.79
C VAL A 205 29.13 6.72 -18.71
N ALA A 206 29.06 5.48 -18.24
CA ALA A 206 28.35 4.41 -18.92
C ALA A 206 26.85 4.48 -18.58
N GLU A 207 26.02 4.42 -19.61
CA GLU A 207 24.56 4.33 -19.55
C GLU A 207 24.11 3.28 -18.52
N ARG A 208 23.11 3.64 -17.71
CA ARG A 208 22.45 2.70 -16.80
C ARG A 208 21.84 1.57 -17.63
N PRO A 209 22.20 0.29 -17.39
CA PRO A 209 21.51 -0.80 -18.06
C PRO A 209 20.04 -0.82 -17.64
N ALA A 210 19.15 -1.04 -18.61
CA ALA A 210 17.73 -1.24 -18.35
C ALA A 210 17.55 -2.29 -17.24
N ALA A 211 16.69 -1.97 -16.26
CA ALA A 211 16.44 -2.84 -15.12
C ALA A 211 15.97 -4.21 -15.59
N ARG A 212 16.71 -5.26 -15.25
CA ARG A 212 16.30 -6.64 -15.55
C ARG A 212 14.96 -6.92 -14.87
N PRO A 213 14.06 -7.68 -15.54
CA PRO A 213 12.77 -7.98 -14.94
C PRO A 213 12.96 -8.80 -13.66
N ASN A 214 12.25 -8.41 -12.59
CA ASN A 214 12.36 -9.06 -11.28
C ASN A 214 11.14 -9.98 -11.08
N PRO A 215 11.28 -11.30 -11.25
CA PRO A 215 10.16 -12.24 -11.14
C PRO A 215 9.52 -12.29 -9.74
N GLY A 216 10.21 -11.78 -8.71
CA GLY A 216 9.65 -11.66 -7.35
C GLY A 216 8.49 -10.66 -7.23
N LEU A 217 8.35 -9.75 -8.20
CA LEU A 217 7.28 -8.74 -8.23
C LEU A 217 5.93 -9.36 -8.58
N GLU A 218 5.93 -10.25 -9.56
CA GLU A 218 4.73 -10.99 -9.94
C GLU A 218 4.32 -11.95 -8.82
N THR A 219 5.28 -12.68 -8.23
CA THR A 219 4.99 -13.66 -7.17
C THR A 219 4.53 -13.01 -5.86
N ARG A 220 5.08 -11.85 -5.46
CA ARG A 220 4.69 -11.18 -4.19
C ARG A 220 3.52 -10.21 -4.37
N TYR A 221 3.48 -9.51 -5.50
CA TYR A 221 2.57 -8.38 -5.72
C TYR A 221 1.67 -8.53 -6.96
N GLY A 222 1.72 -9.64 -7.69
CA GLY A 222 0.91 -9.82 -8.91
C GLY A 222 1.26 -8.83 -10.01
N ILE A 223 2.43 -8.19 -9.91
CA ILE A 223 2.92 -7.20 -10.85
C ILE A 223 3.55 -7.95 -12.02
N ARG A 224 2.81 -8.11 -13.12
CA ARG A 224 3.43 -8.37 -14.42
C ARG A 224 4.12 -7.10 -14.86
N GLN A 225 5.45 -7.12 -14.93
CA GLN A 225 6.18 -6.15 -15.75
C GLN A 225 5.77 -6.44 -17.18
N GLY A 226 4.93 -5.57 -17.74
CA GLY A 226 4.45 -5.74 -19.11
C GLY A 226 5.63 -5.66 -20.07
N ASP A 227 5.64 -6.59 -21.01
CA ASP A 227 6.46 -6.54 -22.22
C ASP A 227 6.27 -5.16 -22.86
N ASP A 228 7.36 -4.38 -22.94
CA ASP A 228 7.38 -3.20 -23.77
C ASP A 228 7.19 -3.65 -25.22
N ALA A 229 6.20 -3.00 -25.84
CA ALA A 229 5.86 -3.01 -27.24
C ALA A 229 7.06 -3.30 -28.17
N THR A 230 7.13 -4.52 -28.70
CA THR A 230 7.65 -4.72 -30.06
C THR A 230 6.54 -4.35 -31.04
N GLU A 231 6.38 -3.06 -31.29
CA GLU A 231 6.00 -2.59 -32.62
C GLU A 231 7.29 -2.37 -33.42
N GLN A 232 7.58 -3.35 -34.28
CA GLN A 232 8.16 -3.19 -35.62
C GLN A 232 7.89 -4.45 -36.42
#